data_AF-A0A8C4HUY9-F1
#
_entry.id   AF-A0A8C4HUY9-F1
#
_cell.length_a   1.000
_cell.length_b   1.000
_cell.length_c   1.000
_cell.angle_alpha   90.00
_cell.angle_beta   90.00
_cell.angle_gamma   90.00
#
_symmetry.space_group_name_H-M   'P 1'
#
loop_
_entity.id
_entity.type
_entity.pdbx_description
1 polymer ?
#
loop_
_entity_poly.entity_id
_entity_poly.type
_entity_poly.pdbx_seq_one_letter_code
_entity_poly.pdbx_strand_id
1 'polypeptide(L)'
;NKPNAKMVQEGANYLADDHLTANNHVTSFFLFKVAVHSYVENLFRSIWGMPHCRAPHAVKYFFDFLDTQADNMKITDPDVLHIWKTNSLPLRFWINILKNPQFVFDMEKTPNLDGCLSVIAQAFMDSFSLSETQLGKHAPTNKLLYAKDIPKFKQEVKIYYKQIRDQSPITTSEFNDFLQEESKKHENEFNEAGALRELYRFIQRYFTEVRHISFFLRGTGLTEQLHHVKNLFDGLKSCSWN
;
A
#
# COMPACT_ATOMS: atom_id res chain seq x y z
N ASN A 1 -28.54 -19.38 16.97
CA ASN A 1 -27.84 -18.13 17.31
C ASN A 1 -28.03 -17.15 16.16
N LYS A 2 -28.98 -16.22 16.08
CA LYS A 2 -29.53 -15.19 17.00
C LYS A 2 -28.66 -13.96 17.40
N PRO A 3 -27.49 -13.62 16.80
CA PRO A 3 -26.86 -12.30 17.01
C PRO A 3 -27.33 -11.22 16.01
N ASN A 4 -27.86 -11.58 14.84
CA ASN A 4 -28.23 -10.60 13.79
C ASN A 4 -29.47 -9.74 14.11
N ALA A 5 -30.45 -10.28 14.84
CA ALA A 5 -31.71 -9.56 15.10
C ALA A 5 -31.52 -8.36 16.05
N LYS A 6 -30.57 -8.46 16.99
CA LYS A 6 -30.33 -7.42 18.01
C LYS A 6 -29.65 -6.18 17.41
N MET A 7 -28.70 -6.37 16.50
CA MET A 7 -28.05 -5.25 15.80
C MET A 7 -28.97 -4.58 14.79
N VAL A 8 -29.85 -5.35 14.14
CA VAL A 8 -30.89 -4.80 13.24
C VAL A 8 -31.91 -3.97 14.03
N GLN A 9 -32.29 -4.40 15.23
CA GLN A 9 -33.18 -3.63 16.13
C GLN A 9 -32.51 -2.37 16.70
N GLU A 10 -31.22 -2.43 17.07
CA GLU A 10 -30.49 -1.25 17.56
C GLU A 10 -30.28 -0.21 16.45
N GLY A 11 -30.09 -0.64 15.19
CA GLY A 11 -30.07 0.26 14.04
C GLY A 11 -31.43 0.90 13.74
N ALA A 12 -32.53 0.17 13.98
CA ALA A 12 -33.90 0.67 13.79
C ALA A 12 -34.33 1.66 14.88
N ASN A 13 -33.92 1.44 16.14
CA ASN A 13 -34.32 2.29 17.26
C ASN A 13 -33.64 3.67 17.28
N TYR A 14 -32.50 3.83 16.61
CA TYR A 14 -31.84 5.14 16.45
C TYR A 14 -32.56 6.06 15.45
N LEU A 15 -33.54 5.56 14.69
CA LEU A 15 -34.11 6.23 13.52
C LEU A 15 -35.62 6.49 13.62
N ALA A 16 -36.24 6.22 14.77
CA ALA A 16 -37.66 6.46 14.97
C ALA A 16 -38.01 7.96 15.18
N ASP A 17 -37.03 8.83 15.37
CA ASP A 17 -37.25 10.22 15.82
C ASP A 17 -36.96 11.32 14.77
N ASP A 18 -36.51 11.00 13.55
CA ASP A 18 -36.23 12.05 12.55
C ASP A 18 -36.82 11.75 11.16
N HIS A 19 -37.53 12.77 10.67
CA HIS A 19 -38.42 12.79 9.51
C HIS A 19 -37.90 12.10 8.24
N LEU A 20 -38.77 11.26 7.67
CA LEU A 20 -38.68 10.64 6.34
C LEU A 20 -38.42 11.67 5.23
N THR A 21 -37.27 11.58 4.58
CA THR A 21 -37.11 11.54 3.10
C THR A 21 -35.65 11.41 2.66
N ALA A 22 -34.67 11.73 3.52
CA ALA A 22 -33.23 11.47 3.27
C ALA A 22 -32.77 10.06 3.74
N ASN A 23 -33.64 9.30 4.41
CA ASN A 23 -33.27 8.12 5.20
C ASN A 23 -33.13 6.81 4.38
N ASN A 24 -33.78 6.69 3.22
CA ASN A 24 -33.81 5.40 2.49
C ASN A 24 -32.44 4.96 1.92
N HIS A 25 -31.63 5.92 1.44
CA HIS A 25 -30.30 5.61 0.91
C HIS A 25 -29.31 5.28 2.02
N VAL A 26 -29.33 6.04 3.12
CA VAL A 26 -28.47 5.80 4.29
C VAL A 26 -28.75 4.42 4.88
N THR A 27 -30.02 4.06 5.08
CA THR A 27 -30.42 2.72 5.55
C THR A 27 -29.93 1.62 4.61
N SER A 28 -29.99 1.84 3.28
CA SER A 28 -29.48 0.88 2.29
C SER A 28 -27.96 0.69 2.38
N PHE A 29 -27.19 1.77 2.61
CA PHE A 29 -25.74 1.69 2.82
C PHE A 29 -25.39 0.94 4.11
N PHE A 30 -26.14 1.14 5.20
CA PHE A 30 -25.95 0.40 6.44
C PHE A 30 -26.25 -1.10 6.27
N LEU A 31 -27.34 -1.45 5.58
CA LEU A 31 -27.69 -2.85 5.27
C LEU A 31 -26.61 -3.52 4.41
N PHE A 32 -26.12 -2.82 3.38
CA PHE A 32 -25.02 -3.31 2.56
C PHE A 32 -23.74 -3.50 3.38
N LYS A 33 -23.37 -2.51 4.22
CA LYS A 33 -22.22 -2.62 5.13
C LYS A 33 -22.34 -3.85 6.00
N VAL A 34 -23.49 -4.09 6.63
CA VAL A 34 -23.72 -5.26 7.49
C VAL A 34 -23.54 -6.57 6.70
N ALA A 35 -24.04 -6.64 5.46
CA ALA A 35 -23.91 -7.82 4.63
C ALA A 35 -22.45 -8.14 4.25
N VAL A 36 -21.63 -7.12 3.97
CA VAL A 36 -20.22 -7.31 3.54
C VAL A 36 -19.20 -7.22 4.67
N HIS A 37 -19.61 -6.85 5.88
CA HIS A 37 -18.71 -6.51 6.98
C HIS A 37 -17.75 -7.64 7.35
N SER A 38 -18.23 -8.89 7.39
CA SER A 38 -17.39 -10.05 7.71
C SER A 38 -16.28 -10.25 6.69
N TYR A 39 -16.55 -10.04 5.40
CA TYR A 39 -15.55 -10.11 4.34
C TYR A 39 -14.51 -8.99 4.48
N VAL A 40 -14.95 -7.77 4.82
CA VAL A 40 -14.05 -6.64 5.07
C VAL A 40 -13.14 -6.90 6.26
N GLU A 41 -13.69 -7.35 7.40
CA GLU A 41 -12.89 -7.70 8.57
C GLU A 41 -11.88 -8.82 8.26
N ASN A 42 -12.31 -9.86 7.54
CA ASN A 42 -11.42 -10.98 7.18
C ASN A 42 -10.30 -10.52 6.25
N LEU A 43 -10.60 -9.65 5.27
CA LEU A 43 -9.60 -9.08 4.38
C LEU A 43 -8.58 -8.25 5.15
N PHE A 44 -9.05 -7.35 6.02
CA PHE A 44 -8.20 -6.50 6.85
C PHE A 44 -7.28 -7.33 7.75
N ARG A 45 -7.84 -8.32 8.46
CA ARG A 45 -7.06 -9.26 9.29
C ARG A 45 -6.15 -10.18 8.50
N SER A 46 -6.40 -10.40 7.21
CA SER A 46 -5.47 -11.14 6.35
C SER A 46 -4.28 -10.26 5.93
N ILE A 47 -4.49 -8.94 5.80
CA ILE A 47 -3.44 -7.97 5.44
C ILE A 47 -2.48 -7.71 6.61
N TRP A 48 -3.01 -7.41 7.80
CA TRP A 48 -2.20 -7.23 9.02
C TRP A 48 -2.17 -8.47 9.91
N GLY A 49 -2.53 -9.61 9.35
CA GLY A 49 -2.38 -10.91 10.00
C GLY A 49 -0.96 -11.43 9.85
N MET A 50 -0.57 -12.33 10.74
CA MET A 50 0.69 -13.06 10.64
C MET A 50 0.41 -14.56 10.62
N PRO A 51 0.31 -15.17 9.44
CA PRO A 51 0.31 -16.62 9.30
C PRO A 51 1.53 -17.20 10.03
N HIS A 52 1.31 -18.22 10.87
CA HIS A 52 2.37 -18.88 11.66
C HIS A 52 3.22 -17.92 12.53
N CYS A 53 2.64 -16.78 12.93
CA CYS A 53 3.34 -15.74 13.69
C CYS A 53 4.58 -15.16 13.00
N ARG A 54 4.67 -15.25 11.67
CA ARG A 54 5.75 -14.67 10.86
C ARG A 54 5.21 -13.64 9.87
N ALA A 55 5.89 -12.51 9.77
CA ALA A 55 5.60 -11.51 8.75
C ALA A 55 6.29 -11.89 7.43
N PRO A 56 5.81 -11.42 6.28
CA PRO A 56 6.51 -11.59 5.01
C PRO A 56 7.94 -11.05 5.07
N HIS A 57 8.91 -11.74 4.45
CA HIS A 57 10.33 -11.37 4.47
C HIS A 57 10.56 -9.91 4.08
N ALA A 58 9.94 -9.46 2.98
CA ALA A 58 10.05 -8.08 2.51
C ALA A 58 9.52 -7.06 3.53
N VAL A 59 8.42 -7.36 4.23
CA VAL A 59 7.84 -6.44 5.22
C VAL A 59 8.75 -6.32 6.44
N LYS A 60 9.19 -7.45 7.00
CA LYS A 60 10.08 -7.46 8.16
C LYS A 60 11.41 -6.75 7.84
N TYR A 61 12.06 -7.13 6.74
CA TYR A 61 13.32 -6.52 6.33
C TYR A 61 13.19 -5.01 6.11
N PHE A 62 12.14 -4.57 5.41
CA PHE A 62 11.93 -3.15 5.14
C PHE A 62 11.56 -2.34 6.39
N PHE A 63 10.79 -2.91 7.33
CA PHE A 63 10.46 -2.24 8.57
C PHE A 63 11.66 -2.13 9.51
N ASP A 64 12.52 -3.14 9.58
CA ASP A 64 13.79 -3.09 10.31
C ASP A 64 14.74 -2.05 9.69
N PHE A 65 14.74 -1.92 8.36
CA PHE A 65 15.44 -0.85 7.68
C PHE A 65 14.95 0.53 8.11
N LEU A 66 13.63 0.76 8.16
CA LEU A 66 13.06 2.04 8.63
C LEU A 66 13.41 2.33 10.09
N ASP A 67 13.35 1.32 10.96
CA ASP A 67 13.73 1.45 12.36
C ASP A 67 15.23 1.83 12.49
N THR A 68 16.11 1.18 11.72
CA THR A 68 17.55 1.50 11.67
C THR A 68 17.80 2.92 11.14
N GLN A 69 17.05 3.38 10.12
CA GLN A 69 17.19 4.75 9.62
C GLN A 69 16.77 5.79 10.66
N ALA A 70 15.69 5.53 11.41
CA ALA A 70 15.27 6.41 12.49
C ALA A 70 16.33 6.48 13.60
N ASP A 71 16.91 5.34 13.98
CA ASP A 71 18.00 5.27 14.96
C ASP A 71 19.23 6.07 14.50
N ASN A 72 19.63 5.93 13.23
CA ASN A 72 20.74 6.70 12.64
C ASN A 72 20.48 8.21 12.66
N MET A 73 19.22 8.61 12.48
CA MET A 73 18.77 10.01 12.56
C MET A 73 18.49 10.48 14.00
N LYS A 74 18.67 9.60 15.00
CA LYS A 74 18.36 9.85 16.43
C LYS A 74 16.90 10.25 16.67
N ILE A 75 15.99 9.70 15.88
CA ILE A 75 14.55 9.89 16.03
C ILE A 75 14.05 8.88 17.06
N THR A 76 13.59 9.37 18.22
CA THR A 76 13.07 8.53 19.30
C THR A 76 11.54 8.47 19.37
N ASP A 77 10.87 9.29 18.57
CA ASP A 77 9.40 9.37 18.54
C ASP A 77 8.79 8.17 17.78
N PRO A 78 8.03 7.29 18.46
CA PRO A 78 7.41 6.13 17.82
C PRO A 78 6.34 6.52 16.79
N ASP A 79 5.75 7.72 16.86
CA ASP A 79 4.74 8.18 15.91
C ASP A 79 5.36 8.42 14.53
N VAL A 80 6.61 8.90 14.46
CA VAL A 80 7.34 9.08 13.20
C VAL A 80 7.54 7.74 12.51
N LEU A 81 7.98 6.72 13.25
CA LEU A 81 8.13 5.36 12.73
C LEU A 81 6.80 4.77 12.24
N HIS A 82 5.72 4.99 13.00
CA HIS A 82 4.37 4.58 12.60
C HIS A 82 3.94 5.24 11.29
N ILE A 83 4.20 6.55 11.14
CA ILE A 83 3.91 7.31 9.92
C ILE A 83 4.72 6.78 8.74
N TRP A 84 6.03 6.51 8.91
CA TRP A 84 6.87 5.97 7.85
C TRP A 84 6.39 4.60 7.38
N LYS A 85 6.10 3.68 8.31
CA LYS A 85 5.59 2.34 8.00
C LYS A 85 4.23 2.41 7.29
N THR A 86 3.34 3.28 7.75
CA THR A 86 2.01 3.49 7.14
C THR A 86 2.10 4.09 5.74
N ASN A 87 2.92 5.12 5.56
CA ASN A 87 3.08 5.83 4.28
C ASN A 87 3.85 5.04 3.23
N SER A 88 4.57 3.99 3.62
CA SER A 88 5.38 3.17 2.72
C SER A 88 4.68 1.90 2.26
N LEU A 89 3.96 1.20 3.15
CA LEU A 89 3.33 -0.08 2.81
C LEU A 89 1.79 0.03 2.68
N PRO A 90 1.00 0.25 3.74
CA PRO A 90 -0.46 0.37 3.63
C PRO A 90 -0.94 1.35 2.57
N LEU A 91 -0.40 2.58 2.56
CA LEU A 91 -0.92 3.64 1.69
C LEU A 91 -0.45 3.56 0.23
N ARG A 92 0.70 2.93 -0.03
CA ARG A 92 1.26 2.82 -1.38
C ARG A 92 0.87 1.51 -2.05
N PHE A 93 0.89 0.42 -1.32
CA PHE A 93 0.63 -0.91 -1.84
C PHE A 93 -0.82 -1.34 -1.58
N TRP A 94 -1.21 -1.49 -0.31
CA TRP A 94 -2.50 -2.09 0.03
C TRP A 94 -3.71 -1.26 -0.40
N ILE A 95 -3.68 0.06 -0.22
CA ILE A 95 -4.74 0.96 -0.72
C ILE A 95 -4.87 0.82 -2.24
N ASN A 96 -3.76 0.67 -2.97
CA ASN A 96 -3.80 0.54 -4.41
C ASN A 96 -4.45 -0.78 -4.84
N ILE A 97 -4.10 -1.90 -4.20
CA ILE A 97 -4.70 -3.22 -4.46
C ILE A 97 -6.19 -3.23 -4.05
N LEU A 98 -6.55 -2.67 -2.89
CA LEU A 98 -7.93 -2.59 -2.42
C LEU A 98 -8.81 -1.79 -3.37
N LYS A 99 -8.30 -0.70 -3.92
CA LYS A 99 -9.03 0.14 -4.87
C LYS A 99 -9.04 -0.46 -6.28
N ASN A 100 -8.03 -1.24 -6.66
CA ASN A 100 -7.84 -1.73 -8.02
C ASN A 100 -7.72 -3.27 -8.05
N PRO A 101 -8.80 -4.01 -7.74
CA PRO A 101 -8.78 -5.47 -7.73
C PRO A 101 -8.48 -6.07 -9.11
N GLN A 102 -8.71 -5.33 -10.19
CA GLN A 102 -8.37 -5.74 -11.56
C GLN A 102 -6.85 -5.86 -11.81
N PHE A 103 -6.00 -5.36 -10.89
CA PHE A 103 -4.55 -5.62 -10.93
C PHE A 103 -4.19 -7.03 -10.48
N VAL A 104 -5.09 -7.72 -9.79
CA VAL A 104 -4.87 -9.06 -9.23
C VAL A 104 -5.77 -10.10 -9.89
N PHE A 105 -7.00 -9.73 -10.21
CA PHE A 105 -8.02 -10.62 -10.76
C PHE A 105 -8.43 -10.19 -12.16
N ASP A 106 -8.75 -11.16 -13.01
CA ASP A 106 -9.38 -10.89 -14.30
C ASP A 106 -10.85 -10.51 -14.09
N MET A 107 -11.09 -9.20 -13.95
CA MET A 107 -12.42 -8.65 -13.71
C MET A 107 -12.56 -7.22 -14.25
N GLU A 108 -13.78 -6.88 -14.66
CA GLU A 108 -14.12 -5.50 -15.01
C GLU A 108 -14.55 -4.73 -13.77
N LYS A 109 -13.92 -3.56 -13.56
CA LYS A 109 -14.24 -2.68 -12.44
C LYS A 109 -15.30 -1.65 -12.84
N THR A 110 -16.52 -1.81 -12.32
CA THR A 110 -17.61 -0.86 -12.56
C THR A 110 -17.48 0.40 -11.68
N PRO A 111 -18.02 1.56 -12.10
CA PRO A 111 -18.00 2.79 -11.29
C PRO A 111 -18.65 2.63 -9.91
N ASN A 112 -19.71 1.84 -9.81
CA ASN A 112 -20.38 1.56 -8.53
C ASN A 112 -19.46 0.79 -7.59
N LEU A 113 -18.76 -0.23 -8.10
CA LEU A 113 -17.77 -0.97 -7.32
C LEU A 113 -16.61 -0.08 -6.87
N ASP A 114 -16.15 0.84 -7.72
CA ASP A 114 -15.11 1.82 -7.36
C ASP A 114 -15.51 2.68 -6.15
N GLY A 115 -16.76 3.16 -6.13
CA GLY A 115 -17.30 3.91 -5.00
C GLY A 115 -17.33 3.10 -3.70
N CYS A 116 -17.79 1.84 -3.77
CA CYS A 116 -17.80 0.94 -2.62
C CYS A 116 -16.39 0.62 -2.10
N LEU A 117 -15.45 0.30 -3.01
CA LEU A 117 -14.06 0.03 -2.65
C LEU A 117 -13.37 1.25 -2.08
N SER A 118 -13.69 2.45 -2.56
CA SER A 118 -13.16 3.70 -2.00
C SER A 118 -13.61 3.93 -0.56
N VAL A 119 -14.86 3.56 -0.21
CA VAL A 119 -15.35 3.61 1.18
C VAL A 119 -14.58 2.62 2.06
N ILE A 120 -14.36 1.38 1.58
CA ILE A 120 -13.59 0.36 2.31
C ILE A 120 -12.13 0.79 2.46
N ALA A 121 -11.50 1.31 1.40
CA ALA A 121 -10.13 1.80 1.43
C ALA A 121 -9.96 2.99 2.38
N GLN A 122 -10.96 3.87 2.49
CA GLN A 122 -10.94 4.94 3.49
C GLN A 122 -10.98 4.38 4.91
N ALA A 123 -11.85 3.40 5.20
CA ALA A 123 -11.88 2.75 6.50
C ALA A 123 -10.57 2.02 6.84
N PHE A 124 -9.95 1.39 5.83
CA PHE A 124 -8.63 0.80 5.96
C PHE A 124 -7.59 1.86 6.34
N MET A 125 -7.53 2.98 5.62
CA MET A 125 -6.63 4.11 5.90
C MET A 125 -6.84 4.67 7.31
N ASP A 126 -8.09 4.90 7.71
CA ASP A 126 -8.44 5.44 9.02
C ASP A 126 -7.99 4.51 10.17
N SER A 127 -7.87 3.20 9.91
CA SER A 127 -7.35 2.20 10.85
C SER A 127 -5.85 2.35 11.16
N PHE A 128 -5.09 3.03 10.30
CA PHE A 128 -3.69 3.37 10.54
C PHE A 128 -3.50 4.80 11.07
N SER A 129 -4.56 5.59 11.23
CA SER A 129 -4.41 6.96 11.73
C SER A 129 -4.02 6.98 13.21
N LEU A 130 -3.07 7.85 13.57
CA LEU A 130 -2.71 8.14 14.96
C LEU A 130 -3.74 9.06 15.65
N SER A 131 -4.51 9.85 14.88
CA SER A 131 -5.46 10.82 15.44
C SER A 131 -6.79 10.16 15.82
N GLU A 132 -7.30 10.48 17.01
CA GLU A 132 -8.69 10.17 17.36
C GLU A 132 -9.62 11.13 16.60
N THR A 133 -10.47 10.57 15.75
CA THR A 133 -11.45 11.37 15.01
C THR A 133 -12.75 11.39 15.81
N GLN A 134 -13.05 12.52 16.44
CA GLN A 134 -14.40 12.76 16.95
C GLN A 134 -15.34 13.05 15.77
N LEU A 135 -16.24 12.12 15.48
CA LEU A 135 -17.18 12.26 14.38
C LEU A 135 -18.39 13.07 14.85
N GLY A 136 -18.49 14.31 14.38
CA GLY A 136 -19.64 15.18 14.60
C GLY A 136 -20.75 14.99 13.57
N LYS A 137 -21.86 15.73 13.71
CA LYS A 137 -23.03 15.70 12.81
C LYS A 137 -22.72 15.99 11.33
N HIS A 138 -21.58 16.59 11.02
CA HIS A 138 -21.14 16.92 9.65
C HIS A 138 -20.06 15.96 9.10
N ALA A 139 -19.78 14.86 9.81
CA ALA A 139 -18.86 13.86 9.30
C ALA A 139 -19.41 13.19 8.03
N PRO A 140 -18.55 12.89 7.04
CA PRO A 140 -19.00 12.27 5.80
C PRO A 140 -19.50 10.84 6.08
N THR A 141 -20.57 10.42 5.38
CA THR A 141 -21.29 9.17 5.64
C THR A 141 -20.38 7.94 5.64
N ASN A 142 -19.37 7.89 4.77
CA ASN A 142 -18.39 6.81 4.71
C ASN A 142 -17.59 6.62 6.01
N LYS A 143 -17.26 7.73 6.70
CA LYS A 143 -16.61 7.67 8.02
C LYS A 143 -17.56 7.21 9.12
N LEU A 144 -18.83 7.61 9.04
CA LEU A 144 -19.86 7.17 9.98
C LEU A 144 -20.13 5.66 9.87
N LEU A 145 -20.04 5.06 8.67
CA LEU A 145 -20.29 3.63 8.44
C LEU A 145 -19.33 2.70 9.22
N TYR A 146 -18.07 3.10 9.39
CA TYR A 146 -17.04 2.30 10.06
C TYR A 146 -16.59 2.89 11.41
N ALA A 147 -17.18 4.00 11.85
CA ALA A 147 -16.83 4.73 13.07
C ALA A 147 -16.62 3.84 14.31
N LYS A 148 -17.51 2.87 14.52
CA LYS A 148 -17.48 1.95 15.67
C LYS A 148 -16.39 0.88 15.56
N ASP A 149 -15.96 0.55 14.34
CA ASP A 149 -15.00 -0.51 14.06
C ASP A 149 -13.55 0.01 14.06
N ILE A 150 -13.33 1.27 13.64
CA ILE A 150 -12.00 1.88 13.54
C ILE A 150 -11.17 1.78 14.84
N PRO A 151 -11.70 2.04 16.05
CA PRO A 151 -10.90 1.91 17.28
C PRO A 151 -10.34 0.50 17.48
N LYS A 152 -11.11 -0.53 17.14
CA LYS A 152 -10.68 -1.94 17.21
C LYS A 152 -9.57 -2.19 16.18
N PHE A 153 -9.75 -1.78 14.93
CA PHE A 153 -8.74 -1.96 13.89
C PHE A 153 -7.43 -1.22 14.21
N LYS A 154 -7.50 -0.01 14.78
CA LYS A 154 -6.31 0.71 15.26
C LYS A 154 -5.52 -0.08 16.30
N GLN A 155 -6.20 -0.77 17.22
CA GLN A 155 -5.52 -1.63 18.19
C GLN A 155 -4.88 -2.85 17.52
N GLU A 156 -5.57 -3.50 16.58
CA GLU A 156 -5.02 -4.61 15.80
C GLU A 156 -3.76 -4.18 15.02
N VAL A 157 -3.78 -3.00 14.37
CA VAL A 157 -2.62 -2.42 13.66
C VAL A 157 -1.44 -2.14 14.59
N LYS A 158 -1.70 -1.59 15.78
CA LYS A 158 -0.65 -1.35 16.80
C LYS A 158 0.02 -2.67 17.21
N ILE A 159 -0.78 -3.73 17.40
CA ILE A 159 -0.28 -5.07 17.72
C ILE A 159 0.56 -5.61 16.57
N TYR A 160 0.08 -5.49 15.33
CA TYR A 160 0.78 -5.92 14.12
C TYR A 160 2.18 -5.29 13.99
N TYR A 161 2.30 -3.97 14.10
CA TYR A 161 3.60 -3.29 14.03
C TYR A 161 4.53 -3.68 15.18
N LYS A 162 3.99 -3.87 16.39
CA LYS A 162 4.76 -4.35 17.53
C LYS A 162 5.29 -5.77 17.27
N GLN A 163 4.44 -6.66 16.79
CA GLN A 163 4.81 -8.05 16.53
C GLN A 163 5.90 -8.17 15.45
N ILE A 164 5.86 -7.36 14.39
CA ILE A 164 6.93 -7.32 13.39
C ILE A 164 8.25 -6.84 14.01
N ARG A 165 8.19 -5.79 14.85
CA ARG A 165 9.38 -5.28 15.53
C ARG A 165 10.00 -6.33 16.44
N ASP A 166 9.17 -7.06 17.19
CA ASP A 166 9.61 -8.07 18.16
C ASP A 166 10.14 -9.37 17.50
N GLN A 167 9.95 -9.54 16.18
CA GLN A 167 10.53 -10.66 15.43
C GLN A 167 12.05 -10.55 15.30
N SER A 168 12.73 -11.69 15.25
CA SER A 168 14.16 -11.76 14.95
C SER A 168 14.45 -11.09 13.60
N PRO A 169 15.53 -10.29 13.51
CA PRO A 169 15.95 -9.68 12.24
C PRO A 169 16.24 -10.74 11.19
N ILE A 170 15.92 -10.43 9.93
CA ILE A 170 16.27 -11.27 8.79
C ILE A 170 17.74 -11.01 8.45
N THR A 171 18.52 -12.07 8.32
CA THR A 171 19.94 -11.93 7.97
C THR A 171 20.10 -11.51 6.51
N THR A 172 21.20 -10.81 6.19
CA THR A 172 21.50 -10.42 4.81
C THR A 172 21.58 -11.61 3.86
N SER A 173 22.12 -12.76 4.33
CA SER A 173 22.16 -13.98 3.52
C SER A 173 20.76 -14.50 3.21
N GLU A 174 19.92 -14.65 4.25
CA GLU A 174 18.53 -15.12 4.09
C GLU A 174 17.73 -14.21 3.16
N PHE A 175 17.89 -12.90 3.29
CA PHE A 175 17.19 -11.96 2.42
C PHE A 175 17.70 -12.01 0.98
N ASN A 176 19.01 -12.18 0.77
CA ASN A 176 19.58 -12.36 -0.57
C ASN A 176 19.11 -13.65 -1.23
N ASP A 177 19.01 -14.75 -0.47
CA ASP A 177 18.50 -16.02 -0.98
C ASP A 177 17.04 -15.88 -1.43
N PHE A 178 16.21 -15.23 -0.61
CA PHE A 178 14.83 -14.87 -0.98
C PHE A 178 14.77 -14.04 -2.27
N LEU A 179 15.60 -13.00 -2.40
CA LEU A 179 15.65 -12.16 -3.60
C LEU A 179 16.11 -12.93 -4.85
N GLN A 180 17.06 -13.85 -4.71
CA GLN A 180 17.52 -14.70 -5.81
C GLN A 180 16.45 -15.68 -6.26
N GLU A 181 15.69 -16.26 -5.32
CA GLU A 181 14.58 -17.16 -5.62
C GLU A 181 13.49 -16.43 -6.42
N GLU A 182 13.07 -15.26 -5.96
CA GLU A 182 12.09 -14.44 -6.69
C GLU A 182 12.63 -13.96 -8.05
N SER A 183 13.92 -13.62 -8.15
CA SER A 183 14.53 -13.22 -9.43
C SER A 183 14.52 -14.36 -10.45
N LYS A 184 14.88 -15.58 -10.03
CA LYS A 184 14.87 -16.76 -10.91
C LYS A 184 13.47 -17.12 -11.39
N LYS A 185 12.48 -17.00 -10.50
CA LYS A 185 11.08 -17.29 -10.81
C LYS A 185 10.53 -16.39 -11.94
N HIS A 186 10.99 -15.15 -12.00
CA HIS A 186 10.48 -14.13 -12.92
C HIS A 186 11.47 -13.74 -14.04
N GLU A 187 12.61 -14.44 -14.19
CA GLU A 187 13.73 -14.09 -15.08
C GLU A 187 13.31 -13.84 -16.54
N ASN A 188 12.34 -14.59 -17.05
CA ASN A 188 11.91 -14.53 -18.45
C ASN A 188 10.49 -13.96 -18.64
N GLU A 189 9.92 -13.34 -17.61
CA GLU A 189 8.57 -12.76 -17.70
C GLU A 189 8.55 -11.37 -18.34
N PHE A 190 9.67 -10.63 -18.27
CA PHE A 190 9.74 -9.24 -18.70
C PHE A 190 10.77 -9.03 -19.82
N ASN A 191 10.45 -8.13 -20.75
CA ASN A 191 11.36 -7.75 -21.82
C ASN A 191 12.35 -6.66 -21.35
N GLU A 192 13.51 -7.09 -20.84
CA GLU A 192 14.57 -6.18 -20.40
C GLU A 192 15.05 -5.24 -21.51
N ALA A 193 15.21 -5.75 -22.73
CA ALA A 193 15.67 -4.95 -23.86
C ALA A 193 14.70 -3.80 -24.18
N GLY A 194 13.39 -4.05 -24.08
CA GLY A 194 12.35 -3.04 -24.20
C GLY A 194 12.44 -1.98 -23.11
N ALA A 195 12.56 -2.41 -21.85
CA ALA A 195 12.69 -1.50 -20.71
C ALA A 195 13.95 -0.62 -20.81
N LEU A 196 15.09 -1.19 -21.19
CA LEU A 196 16.34 -0.45 -21.38
C LEU A 196 16.25 0.60 -22.48
N ARG A 197 15.53 0.32 -23.58
CA ARG A 197 15.29 1.30 -24.65
C ARG A 197 14.48 2.49 -24.17
N GLU A 198 13.43 2.25 -23.37
CA GLU A 198 12.62 3.33 -22.80
C GLU A 198 13.40 4.13 -21.75
N LEU A 199 14.17 3.47 -20.89
CA LEU A 199 15.04 4.13 -19.92
C LEU A 199 16.10 5.01 -20.60
N TYR A 200 16.69 4.54 -21.69
CA TYR A 200 17.69 5.32 -22.43
C TYR A 200 17.11 6.64 -22.98
N ARG A 201 15.82 6.71 -23.32
CA ARG A 201 15.18 7.97 -23.75
C ARG A 201 15.29 9.06 -22.67
N PHE A 202 15.16 8.69 -21.40
CA PHE A 202 15.36 9.62 -20.28
C PHE A 202 16.83 10.03 -20.13
N ILE A 203 17.75 9.07 -20.25
CA ILE A 203 19.20 9.35 -20.21
C ILE A 203 19.58 10.33 -21.32
N GLN A 204 19.10 10.12 -22.54
CA GLN A 204 19.36 11.00 -23.68
C GLN A 204 18.81 12.41 -23.44
N ARG A 205 17.59 12.52 -22.87
CA ARG A 205 16.94 13.80 -22.57
C ARG A 205 17.70 14.62 -21.52
N TYR A 206 18.26 13.97 -20.51
CA TYR A 206 18.94 14.61 -19.38
C TYR A 206 20.45 14.31 -19.34
N PHE A 207 21.05 14.10 -20.52
CA PHE A 207 22.41 13.57 -20.62
C PHE A 207 23.44 14.45 -19.93
N THR A 208 23.30 15.77 -20.02
CA THR A 208 24.25 16.73 -19.43
C THR A 208 24.21 16.66 -17.91
N GLU A 209 23.03 16.62 -17.32
CA GLU A 209 22.78 16.54 -15.90
C GLU A 209 23.26 15.20 -15.34
N VAL A 210 22.88 14.09 -16.01
CA VAL A 210 23.32 12.74 -15.64
C VAL A 210 24.84 12.63 -15.71
N ARG A 211 25.47 13.20 -16.74
CA ARG A 211 26.94 13.22 -16.88
C ARG A 211 27.59 14.00 -15.75
N HIS A 212 27.06 15.18 -15.42
CA HIS A 212 27.60 16.01 -14.34
C HIS A 212 27.54 15.30 -12.99
N ILE A 213 26.41 14.66 -12.68
CA ILE A 213 26.24 13.86 -11.45
C ILE A 213 27.16 12.63 -11.48
N SER A 214 27.28 11.95 -12.62
CA SER A 214 28.12 10.75 -12.77
C SER A 214 29.60 11.06 -12.52
N PHE A 215 30.08 12.20 -13.03
CA PHE A 215 31.43 12.69 -12.78
C PHE A 215 31.67 12.95 -11.30
N PHE A 216 30.71 13.58 -10.61
CA PHE A 216 30.81 13.85 -9.18
C PHE A 216 30.82 12.58 -8.32
N LEU A 217 30.02 11.57 -8.66
CA LEU A 217 29.87 10.35 -7.85
C LEU A 217 30.99 9.33 -8.06
N ARG A 218 31.45 9.11 -9.29
CA ARG A 218 32.38 8.01 -9.64
C ARG A 218 33.49 8.40 -10.62
N GLY A 219 33.70 9.70 -10.86
CA GLY A 219 34.79 10.19 -11.71
C GLY A 219 34.62 9.90 -13.20
N THR A 220 35.75 9.85 -13.92
CA THR A 220 35.78 9.77 -15.39
C THR A 220 35.30 8.42 -15.94
N GLY A 221 35.53 7.31 -15.24
CA GLY A 221 35.20 5.97 -15.75
C GLY A 221 33.71 5.75 -16.02
N LEU A 222 32.83 6.22 -15.13
CA LEU A 222 31.37 6.13 -15.36
C LEU A 222 30.92 7.05 -16.50
N THR A 223 31.59 8.20 -16.64
CA THR A 223 31.32 9.16 -17.71
C THR A 223 31.70 8.57 -19.08
N GLU A 224 32.82 7.87 -19.18
CA GLU A 224 33.24 7.17 -20.40
C GLU A 224 32.27 6.05 -20.79
N GLN A 225 31.82 5.24 -19.82
CA GLN A 225 30.79 4.23 -20.05
C GLN A 225 29.47 4.84 -20.54
N LEU A 226 29.07 5.98 -19.98
CA LEU A 226 27.86 6.68 -20.42
C LEU A 226 27.97 7.18 -21.87
N HIS A 227 29.13 7.69 -22.28
CA HIS A 227 29.37 8.06 -23.69
C HIS A 227 29.41 6.84 -24.59
N HIS A 228 30.00 5.73 -24.14
CA HIS A 228 30.01 4.48 -24.89
C HIS A 228 28.58 3.96 -25.14
N VAL A 229 27.73 3.95 -24.11
CA VAL A 229 26.31 3.58 -24.26
C VAL A 229 25.60 4.54 -25.23
N LYS A 230 25.85 5.85 -25.13
CA LYS A 230 25.27 6.82 -26.08
C LYS A 230 25.67 6.51 -27.53
N ASN A 231 26.94 6.27 -27.78
CA ASN A 231 27.44 5.97 -29.12
C ASN A 231 26.84 4.68 -29.69
N LEU A 232 26.67 3.64 -28.86
CA LEU A 232 26.00 2.40 -29.26
C LEU A 232 24.55 2.64 -29.69
N PHE A 233 23.78 3.41 -28.92
CA PHE A 233 22.38 3.72 -29.24
C PHE A 233 22.22 4.67 -30.45
N ASP A 234 23.11 5.65 -30.60
CA ASP A 234 23.11 6.54 -31.75
C ASP A 234 23.53 5.80 -33.04
N GLY A 235 24.50 4.87 -32.94
CA GLY A 235 24.87 3.97 -34.05
C GLY A 235 23.76 3.00 -34.46
N LEU A 236 22.95 2.52 -33.51
CA LEU A 236 21.77 1.70 -33.81
C LEU A 236 20.70 2.48 -34.59
N LYS A 237 20.56 3.80 -34.36
CA LYS A 237 19.65 4.64 -35.16
C LYS A 237 20.17 4.81 -36.60
N SER A 238 21.48 4.96 -36.80
CA SER A 238 22.05 5.12 -38.14
C SER A 238 21.98 3.84 -38.97
N CYS A 239 21.95 2.65 -38.35
CA CYS A 239 21.76 1.36 -39.03
C CYS A 239 20.30 1.03 -39.38
N SER A 240 19.32 1.86 -38.99
CA SER A 240 17.88 1.64 -39.34
C SER A 240 17.47 2.18 -40.72
N TRP A 241 18.42 2.62 -41.54
CA TRP A 241 18.21 2.94 -42.95
C TRP A 241 18.81 1.83 -43.82
N ASN A 242 18.00 0.82 -44.11
CA ASN A 242 17.94 0.02 -45.36
C ASN A 242 16.90 -1.10 -45.21
#